data_AF-A0A2D4GLW4-F1
#
_entry.id   AF-A0A2D4GLW4-F1
#
_cell.length_a   1.000
_cell.length_b   1.000
_cell.length_c   1.000
_cell.angle_alpha   90.00
_cell.angle_beta   90.00
_cell.angle_gamma   90.00
#
_symmetry.space_group_name_H-M   'P 1'
#
loop_
_entity.id
_entity.type
_entity.pdbx_description
1 polymer ?
#
loop_
_entity_poly.entity_id
_entity_poly.type
_entity_poly.pdbx_seq_one_letter_code
_entity_poly.pdbx_strand_id
1 'polypeptide(L)'
;MGRGDWYERIDKMLLAQHITPHSTTHRSPAELLRGRRLRTPLDRVHPNYNTETPPDSTGWCRQFAIGDPVYVHNYTGGPTWVPAGIIKTTGSQSYRVETREGKLWERHIDQLLGQVPSSDNQPET
;
A
#
# COMPACT_ATOMS: atom_id res chain seq x y z
N MET A 1 -0.49 -24.38 29.41
CA MET A 1 -0.47 -23.02 28.82
C MET A 1 -1.74 -22.30 29.25
N GLY A 2 -1.63 -21.42 30.25
CA GLY A 2 -2.79 -20.72 30.82
C GLY A 2 -3.46 -19.83 29.79
N ARG A 3 -4.79 -19.96 29.65
CA ARG A 3 -5.62 -18.99 28.95
C ARG A 3 -5.63 -17.70 29.78
N GLY A 4 -4.57 -16.90 29.66
CA GLY A 4 -4.58 -15.53 30.17
C GLY A 4 -5.75 -14.79 29.56
N ASP A 5 -6.35 -13.89 30.34
CA ASP A 5 -7.45 -13.04 29.91
C ASP A 5 -7.04 -12.33 28.60
N TRP A 6 -7.95 -12.29 27.63
CA TRP A 6 -7.61 -11.85 26.27
C TRP A 6 -7.10 -10.40 26.26
N TYR A 7 -7.59 -9.57 27.19
CA TYR A 7 -7.12 -8.22 27.45
C TYR A 7 -5.61 -8.20 27.75
N GLU A 8 -5.12 -9.07 28.64
CA GLU A 8 -3.71 -9.15 29.01
C GLU A 8 -2.81 -9.52 27.81
N ARG A 9 -3.32 -10.38 26.92
CA ARG A 9 -2.62 -10.76 25.69
C ARG A 9 -2.53 -9.61 24.71
N ILE A 10 -3.61 -8.84 24.58
CA ILE A 10 -3.64 -7.64 23.74
C ILE A 10 -2.71 -6.58 24.31
N ASP A 11 -2.73 -6.34 25.62
CA ASP A 11 -1.85 -5.35 26.25
C ASP A 11 -0.37 -5.70 26.01
N LYS A 12 0.00 -6.97 26.16
CA LYS A 12 1.36 -7.46 25.86
C LYS A 12 1.72 -7.31 24.38
N MET A 13 0.80 -7.64 23.47
CA MET A 13 0.99 -7.49 22.03
C MET A 13 1.16 -6.02 21.64
N LEU A 14 0.29 -5.14 22.14
CA LEU A 14 0.34 -3.71 21.89
C LEU A 14 1.65 -3.14 22.43
N LEU A 15 2.07 -3.51 23.65
CA LEU A 15 3.35 -3.07 24.19
C LEU A 15 4.51 -3.48 23.28
N ALA A 16 4.54 -4.74 22.82
CA ALA A 16 5.58 -5.23 21.92
C ALA A 16 5.60 -4.48 20.58
N GLN A 17 4.44 -4.22 19.98
CA GLN A 17 4.33 -3.45 18.74
C GLN A 17 4.80 -2.00 18.93
N HIS A 18 4.49 -1.37 20.06
CA HIS A 18 4.83 0.03 20.31
C HIS A 18 6.32 0.26 20.60
N ILE A 19 7.04 -0.74 21.12
CA ILE A 19 8.48 -0.63 21.46
C ILE A 19 9.39 -1.14 20.35
N THR A 20 8.89 -1.98 19.44
CA THR A 20 9.70 -2.57 18.38
C THR A 20 9.95 -1.53 17.28
N PRO A 21 11.21 -1.23 16.94
CA PRO A 21 11.51 -0.31 15.85
C PRO A 21 11.09 -0.92 14.50
N HIS A 22 10.46 -0.10 13.66
CA HIS A 22 10.12 -0.52 12.31
C HIS A 22 11.38 -0.59 11.42
N SER A 23 11.50 -1.61 10.57
CA SER A 23 12.69 -1.82 9.73
C SER A 23 12.94 -0.66 8.75
N THR A 24 11.89 -0.06 8.21
CA THR A 24 11.97 1.08 7.29
C THR A 24 12.30 2.39 8.01
N THR A 25 11.72 2.63 9.19
CA THR A 25 11.79 3.95 9.84
C THR A 25 12.86 4.00 10.93
N HIS A 26 13.40 2.85 11.33
CA HIS A 26 14.30 2.61 12.47
C HIS A 26 13.80 3.16 13.82
N ARG A 27 12.58 3.70 13.85
CA ARG A 27 11.89 4.26 15.02
C ARG A 27 10.68 3.41 15.34
N SER A 28 10.40 3.29 16.63
CA SER A 28 9.23 2.61 17.16
C SER A 28 7.99 3.51 17.09
N PRO A 29 6.78 2.93 17.02
CA PRO A 29 5.54 3.71 17.03
C PRO A 29 5.41 4.61 18.26
N ALA A 30 5.87 4.15 19.43
CA ALA A 30 5.89 4.96 20.64
C ALA A 30 6.76 6.21 20.51
N GLU A 31 7.91 6.11 19.83
CA GLU A 31 8.80 7.24 19.58
C GLU A 31 8.17 8.25 18.64
N LEU A 32 7.55 7.77 17.57
CA LEU A 32 6.85 8.64 16.61
C LEU A 32 5.67 9.38 17.26
N LEU A 33 4.93 8.70 18.15
CA LEU A 33 3.77 9.29 18.82
C LEU A 33 4.13 10.20 20.00
N ARG A 34 5.13 9.83 20.82
CA ARG A 34 5.46 10.54 22.07
C ARG A 34 6.74 11.37 22.01
N GLY A 35 7.44 11.36 20.89
CA GLY A 35 8.72 12.04 20.72
C GLY A 35 9.86 11.48 21.57
N ARG A 36 9.66 10.34 22.25
CA ARG A 36 10.67 9.70 23.10
C ARG A 36 10.55 8.18 23.06
N ARG A 37 11.68 7.49 23.26
CA ARG A 37 11.74 6.03 23.37
C ARG A 37 11.22 5.56 24.72
N LEU A 38 10.28 4.62 24.72
CA LEU A 38 9.96 3.89 25.94
C LEU A 38 11.08 2.91 26.24
N ARG A 39 11.75 3.11 27.37
CA ARG A 39 12.77 2.16 27.84
C ARG A 39 12.11 0.93 28.44
N THR A 40 12.49 -0.24 27.92
CA THR A 40 12.09 -1.53 28.48
C THR A 40 13.28 -2.20 29.17
N PRO A 41 13.08 -3.25 29.98
CA PRO A 41 14.19 -3.98 30.59
C PRO A 41 15.20 -4.52 29.58
N LEU A 42 14.74 -4.90 28.38
CA LEU A 42 15.61 -5.34 27.27
C LEU A 42 16.53 -4.21 26.77
N ASP A 43 16.04 -2.97 26.76
CA ASP A 43 16.80 -1.77 26.39
C ASP A 43 17.95 -1.49 27.38
N ARG A 44 17.84 -1.95 28.64
CA ARG A 44 18.91 -1.84 29.65
C ARG A 44 20.08 -2.78 29.41
N VAL A 45 19.90 -3.81 28.57
CA VAL A 45 20.92 -4.82 28.27
C VAL A 45 21.78 -4.41 27.06
N HIS A 46 21.29 -3.52 26.20
CA HIS A 46 22.00 -3.08 25.00
C HIS A 46 22.47 -1.62 25.11
N PRO A 47 23.78 -1.36 25.34
CA PRO A 47 24.27 -0.01 25.60
C PRO A 47 24.30 0.93 24.38
N ASN A 48 24.21 0.44 23.14
CA ASN A 48 24.30 1.29 21.96
C ASN A 48 23.43 0.76 20.80
N TYR A 49 22.36 1.47 20.48
CA TYR A 49 21.68 1.40 19.18
C TYR A 49 22.03 2.68 18.42
N ASN A 50 22.98 2.61 17.50
CA ASN A 50 23.21 3.69 16.55
C ASN A 50 23.52 3.12 15.17
N THR A 51 22.62 3.37 14.22
CA THR A 51 22.87 4.05 12.94
C THR A 51 21.56 4.05 12.17
N GLU A 52 20.97 5.24 12.00
CA GLU A 52 19.84 5.47 11.12
C GLU A 52 20.35 5.35 9.67
N THR A 53 20.03 4.25 8.99
CA THR A 53 20.12 4.16 7.54
C THR A 53 18.79 4.63 6.93
N PRO A 54 18.79 5.57 5.97
CA PRO A 54 17.57 5.92 5.27
C PRO A 54 17.06 4.70 4.48
N PRO A 55 15.75 4.41 4.49
CA PRO A 55 15.19 3.33 3.71
C PRO A 55 15.16 3.70 2.22
N ASP A 56 15.96 3.01 1.41
CA ASP A 56 15.84 3.04 -0.05
C ASP A 56 14.55 2.34 -0.47
N SER A 57 13.48 3.13 -0.66
CA SER A 57 12.21 2.65 -1.21
C SER A 57 12.26 2.63 -2.73
N THR A 58 13.16 1.84 -3.30
CA THR A 58 13.30 1.68 -4.75
C THR A 58 12.45 0.49 -5.22
N GLY A 59 11.13 0.64 -5.16
CA GLY A 59 10.21 -0.25 -5.84
C GLY A 59 9.93 0.29 -7.24
N TRP A 60 10.09 -0.52 -8.28
CA TRP A 60 9.64 -0.18 -9.63
C TRP A 60 8.12 0.04 -9.61
N CYS A 61 7.68 1.29 -9.52
CA CYS A 61 6.27 1.63 -9.62
C CYS A 61 5.85 1.48 -11.09
N ARG A 62 4.82 0.65 -11.33
CA ARG A 62 4.08 0.75 -12.59
C ARG A 62 3.55 2.18 -12.71
N GLN A 63 3.44 2.70 -13.92
CA GLN A 63 2.88 4.03 -14.18
C GLN A 63 2.01 3.95 -15.43
N PHE A 64 0.93 4.71 -15.42
CA PHE A 64 0.03 4.82 -16.57
C PHE A 64 -0.13 6.29 -16.97
N ALA A 65 -0.24 6.56 -18.26
CA ALA A 65 -0.45 7.89 -18.77
C ALA A 65 -1.95 8.22 -18.89
N ILE A 66 -2.25 9.52 -18.92
CA ILE A 66 -3.60 9.99 -19.23
C ILE A 66 -3.93 9.59 -20.67
N GLY A 67 -5.09 8.99 -20.88
CA GLY A 67 -5.54 8.46 -22.16
C GLY A 67 -5.26 6.97 -22.39
N ASP A 68 -4.47 6.32 -21.53
CA ASP A 68 -4.21 4.88 -21.68
C ASP A 68 -5.48 4.06 -21.43
N PRO A 69 -5.78 3.08 -22.31
CA PRO A 69 -6.86 2.14 -22.07
C PRO A 69 -6.42 1.12 -21.00
N VAL A 70 -7.21 1.03 -19.93
CA VAL A 70 -6.97 0.14 -18.79
C VAL A 70 -8.22 -0.65 -18.45
N TYR A 71 -8.06 -1.83 -17.87
CA TYR A 71 -9.14 -2.50 -17.16
C TYR A 71 -9.11 -2.10 -15.69
N VAL A 72 -10.30 -1.88 -15.13
CA VAL A 72 -10.47 -1.37 -13.77
C VAL A 72 -11.28 -2.36 -12.95
N HIS A 73 -10.87 -2.57 -11.70
CA HIS A 73 -11.61 -3.44 -10.80
C HIS A 73 -12.97 -2.84 -10.40
N ASN A 74 -14.02 -3.61 -10.60
CA ASN A 74 -15.40 -3.30 -10.24
C ASN A 74 -15.77 -3.88 -8.86
N TYR A 75 -16.39 -3.09 -7.99
CA TYR A 75 -16.86 -3.51 -6.67
C TYR A 75 -18.39 -3.51 -6.54
N THR A 76 -19.14 -3.03 -7.53
CA THR A 76 -20.59 -2.81 -7.41
C THR A 76 -21.44 -4.01 -7.86
N GLY A 77 -20.84 -5.20 -7.95
CA GLY A 77 -21.50 -6.42 -8.45
C GLY A 77 -21.66 -6.38 -9.97
N GLY A 78 -20.86 -7.18 -10.68
CA GLY A 78 -20.78 -7.20 -12.13
C GLY A 78 -19.48 -7.86 -12.59
N PRO A 79 -19.10 -7.72 -13.87
CA PRO A 79 -17.79 -8.21 -14.33
C PRO A 79 -16.68 -7.54 -13.52
N THR A 80 -15.76 -8.36 -12.99
CA THR A 80 -14.69 -7.93 -12.09
C THR A 80 -13.79 -6.88 -12.71
N TRP A 81 -13.55 -6.96 -14.02
CA TRP A 81 -12.71 -6.05 -14.77
C TRP A 81 -13.52 -5.36 -15.85
N VAL A 82 -13.54 -4.03 -15.80
CA VAL A 82 -14.31 -3.19 -16.72
C VAL A 82 -13.35 -2.30 -17.51
N PRO A 83 -13.48 -2.23 -18.85
CA PRO A 83 -12.62 -1.37 -19.66
C PRO A 83 -12.92 0.10 -19.38
N ALA A 84 -11.86 0.89 -19.15
CA ALA A 84 -11.91 2.31 -18.86
C ALA A 84 -10.69 3.04 -19.44
N GLY A 85 -10.79 4.36 -19.60
CA GLY A 85 -9.66 5.22 -19.93
C GLY A 85 -9.20 6.04 -18.73
N ILE A 86 -7.91 6.28 -18.57
CA ILE A 86 -7.41 7.18 -17.52
C ILE A 86 -7.64 8.63 -17.91
N ILE A 87 -8.36 9.38 -17.09
CA ILE A 87 -8.59 10.82 -17.31
C ILE A 87 -7.56 11.66 -16.58
N LYS A 88 -7.19 11.27 -15.36
CA LYS A 88 -6.36 12.09 -14.49
C LYS A 88 -5.62 11.26 -13.45
N THR A 89 -4.41 11.68 -13.12
CA THR A 89 -3.65 11.17 -11.96
C THR A 89 -3.95 12.03 -10.74
N THR A 90 -4.55 11.45 -9.70
CA THR A 90 -4.92 12.14 -8.44
C THR A 90 -3.79 12.08 -7.41
N GLY A 91 -2.94 11.05 -7.45
CA GLY A 91 -1.76 10.89 -6.60
C GLY A 91 -0.76 9.94 -7.24
N SER A 92 0.40 9.71 -6.60
CA SER A 92 1.47 8.86 -7.16
C SER A 92 1.02 7.45 -7.54
N GLN A 93 -0.01 6.92 -6.88
CA GLN A 93 -0.57 5.59 -7.13
C GLN A 93 -2.10 5.60 -7.30
N SER A 94 -2.73 6.78 -7.43
CA SER A 94 -4.18 6.91 -7.52
C SER A 94 -4.59 7.60 -8.81
N TYR A 95 -5.45 6.94 -9.59
CA TYR A 95 -5.90 7.42 -10.88
C TYR A 95 -7.43 7.53 -10.90
N ARG A 96 -7.90 8.53 -11.64
CA ARG A 96 -9.31 8.72 -11.99
C ARG A 96 -9.52 8.20 -13.41
N VAL A 97 -10.49 7.29 -13.55
CA VAL A 97 -10.76 6.53 -14.77
C VAL A 97 -12.22 6.69 -15.18
N GLU A 98 -12.47 6.73 -16.50
CA GLU A 98 -13.79 6.77 -17.10
C GLU A 98 -14.12 5.43 -17.73
N THR A 99 -15.16 4.78 -17.23
CA THR A 99 -15.74 3.60 -17.86
C THR A 99 -16.49 4.00 -19.13
N ARG A 100 -16.64 3.08 -20.11
CA ARG A 100 -17.46 3.30 -21.32
C ARG A 100 -18.89 3.76 -21.05
N GLU A 101 -19.43 3.47 -19.88
CA GLU A 101 -20.76 3.91 -19.41
C GLU A 101 -20.79 5.37 -18.90
N GLY A 102 -19.69 6.12 -19.00
CA GLY A 102 -19.58 7.50 -18.50
C GLY A 102 -19.45 7.62 -16.98
N LYS A 103 -19.19 6.51 -16.27
CA LYS A 103 -18.97 6.50 -14.82
C LYS A 103 -17.52 6.82 -14.50
N LEU A 104 -17.31 7.77 -13.60
CA LEU A 104 -16.01 8.17 -13.10
C LEU A 104 -15.66 7.39 -11.83
N TRP A 105 -14.58 6.63 -11.84
CA TRP A 105 -14.07 5.90 -10.68
C TRP A 105 -12.68 6.41 -10.28
N GLU A 106 -12.37 6.28 -8.99
CA GLU A 106 -11.03 6.52 -8.44
C GLU A 106 -10.47 5.21 -7.90
N ARG A 107 -9.28 4.83 -8.37
CA ARG A 107 -8.70 3.51 -8.16
C ARG A 107 -7.19 3.57 -7.96
N HIS A 108 -6.69 2.65 -7.13
CA HIS A 108 -5.26 2.46 -6.92
C HIS A 108 -4.64 1.78 -8.15
N ILE A 109 -3.34 1.97 -8.37
CA ILE A 109 -2.65 1.37 -9.50
C ILE A 109 -2.75 -0.17 -9.54
N ASP A 110 -2.79 -0.82 -8.39
CA ASP A 110 -2.97 -2.28 -8.29
C ASP A 110 -4.36 -2.76 -8.73
N GLN A 111 -5.33 -1.83 -8.79
CA GLN A 111 -6.69 -2.07 -9.27
C GLN A 111 -6.85 -1.74 -10.76
N LEU A 112 -5.74 -1.48 -11.45
CA LEU A 112 -5.67 -1.19 -12.88
C LEU A 112 -4.82 -2.26 -13.58
N LEU A 113 -5.28 -2.71 -14.74
CA LEU A 113 -4.53 -3.57 -15.64
C LEU A 113 -4.38 -2.86 -16.97
N GLY A 114 -3.15 -2.78 -17.50
CA GLY A 114 -2.93 -2.24 -18.85
C GLY A 114 -3.63 -3.11 -19.89
N GLN A 115 -4.32 -2.48 -20.84
CA GLN A 115 -4.75 -3.20 -22.04
C GLN A 115 -3.57 -3.34 -22.98
N VAL A 116 -3.09 -4.57 -23.19
CA VAL A 116 -2.20 -4.85 -24.32
C VAL A 116 -3.07 -4.72 -25.58
N PRO A 117 -2.68 -3.91 -26.57
CA PRO A 117 -3.44 -3.84 -27.81
C PRO A 117 -3.31 -5.21 -28.50
N SER A 118 -4.42 -5.95 -28.56
CA SER A 118 -4.54 -7.09 -29.46
C SER A 118 -4.46 -6.55 -30.89
N SER A 119 -3.26 -6.59 -31.48
CA SER A 119 -3.08 -6.41 -32.92
C SER A 119 -3.64 -7.63 -33.63
N ASP A 120 -4.94 -7.65 -33.84
CA ASP A 120 -5.60 -8.58 -34.76
C ASP A 120 -6.59 -7.78 -35.61
N ASN A 121 -6.10 -7.30 -36.75
CA ASN A 121 -6.95 -6.79 -37.81
C ASN A 121 -6.18 -6.88 -39.14
N GLN A 122 -6.28 -8.03 -39.81
CA GLN A 122 -5.88 -8.19 -41.20
C GLN A 122 -7.15 -8.61 -41.96
N PRO A 123 -7.80 -7.69 -42.71
CA PRO A 123 -8.84 -8.10 -43.65
C PRO A 123 -8.17 -8.69 -44.89
N GLU A 124 -8.30 -10.00 -45.06
CA GLU A 124 -8.06 -10.69 -46.32
C GLU A 124 -9.12 -10.27 -47.36
N THR A 125 -8.67 -9.84 -48.53
CA THR A 125 -9.46 -9.70 -49.76
C THR A 125 -8.78 -10.54 -50.83
#